data_AF-A0A8C6ATK4-F1
#
_entry.id   AF-A0A8C6ATK4-F1
#
_cell.length_a   1.000
_cell.length_b   1.000
_cell.length_c   1.000
_cell.angle_alpha   90.00
_cell.angle_beta   90.00
_cell.angle_gamma   90.00
#
_symmetry.space_group_name_H-M   'P 1'
#
loop_
_entity.id
_entity.type
_entity.pdbx_description
1 polymer ?
#
loop_
_entity_poly.entity_id
_entity_poly.type
_entity_poly.pdbx_seq_one_letter_code
_entity_poly.pdbx_strand_id
1 'polypeptide(L)'
;VFEACWKENTLSAEPAGQEARRGVAWRGRVLGRCGTAPRGAGAVAHRPPLRLRCQWCFPAEPWPECFNSPYGTKYFPEYAEKIPGDSTQKLSEVAKKCSIYVIGGSIPEEDAGKLYNTCAVFGPDGTLLVKHRKLHLFDIDVPGKITFQESKTLSPGDSFSTFDTPYCRVGLGICYDIRFAELAQIYAQRGCQLLVYPAAFNLTTGPAHWELLQRGRAVDNQVYVATASPARDDRASYVAWGHSTVVSPWGEVLVKAGTEEMIVYSDIDLKKLAEIRQQIPIFSQKRSDLYAVEAKKP
;
A
#
# COMPACT_ATOMS: atom_id res chain seq x y z
N VAL A 1 3.15 5.70 -18.69
CA VAL A 1 1.79 5.34 -19.19
C VAL A 1 0.72 5.69 -18.17
N PHE A 2 0.95 5.47 -16.87
CA PHE A 2 0.11 5.99 -15.78
C PHE A 2 -0.12 7.52 -15.89
N GLU A 3 0.94 8.31 -16.11
CA GLU A 3 0.84 9.77 -16.33
C GLU A 3 0.09 10.17 -17.60
N ALA A 4 0.26 9.43 -18.69
CA ALA A 4 -0.43 9.72 -19.95
C ALA A 4 -1.92 9.42 -19.85
N CYS A 5 -2.28 8.32 -19.17
CA CYS A 5 -3.66 7.97 -18.89
C CYS A 5 -4.32 8.93 -17.89
N TRP A 6 -3.57 9.38 -16.88
CA TRP A 6 -4.06 10.35 -15.92
C TRP A 6 -4.22 11.75 -16.56
N LYS A 7 -3.29 12.19 -17.41
CA LYS A 7 -3.40 13.46 -18.17
C LYS A 7 -4.54 13.43 -19.19
N GLU A 8 -4.78 12.31 -19.87
CA GLU A 8 -5.92 12.12 -20.77
C GLU A 8 -7.26 12.23 -20.02
N ASN A 9 -7.35 11.76 -18.77
CA ASN A 9 -8.58 11.81 -17.94
C ASN A 9 -8.68 13.04 -17.00
N THR A 10 -7.75 14.00 -17.08
CA THR A 10 -7.77 15.24 -16.26
C THR A 10 -7.83 16.53 -17.10
N LEU A 11 -7.81 16.44 -18.43
CA LEU A 11 -7.91 17.59 -19.33
C LEU A 11 -9.16 17.52 -20.20
N SER A 12 -10.32 17.79 -19.59
CA SER A 12 -11.43 18.46 -20.28
C SER A 12 -11.54 19.87 -19.68
N ALA A 13 -11.00 20.85 -20.39
CA ALA A 13 -11.09 22.26 -20.05
C ALA A 13 -12.50 22.79 -20.35
N GLU A 14 -13.07 23.57 -19.44
CA GLU A 14 -14.04 24.62 -19.77
C GLU A 14 -13.47 26.01 -19.40
N PRO A 15 -13.87 27.07 -20.12
CA PRO A 15 -13.07 28.29 -20.22
C PRO A 15 -13.37 29.34 -19.14
N ALA A 16 -12.30 30.04 -18.75
CA ALA A 16 -12.22 31.39 -18.20
C ALA A 16 -13.44 31.95 -17.43
N GLY A 17 -13.35 31.94 -16.09
CA GLY A 17 -14.13 32.86 -15.26
C GLY A 17 -14.55 32.35 -13.88
N GLN A 18 -13.61 31.96 -13.02
CA GLN A 18 -13.74 31.99 -11.55
C GLN A 18 -12.41 31.56 -10.92
N GLU A 19 -12.01 32.21 -9.83
CA GLU A 19 -10.70 32.05 -9.17
C GLU A 19 -10.31 30.59 -8.97
N ALA A 20 -9.21 30.19 -9.63
CA ALA A 20 -8.70 28.84 -9.62
C ALA A 20 -8.25 28.42 -8.21
N ARG A 21 -9.00 27.47 -7.63
CA ARG A 21 -8.53 26.57 -6.56
C ARG A 21 -7.21 25.96 -7.00
N ARG A 22 -6.10 26.41 -6.42
CA ARG A 22 -4.76 25.84 -6.64
C ARG A 22 -4.67 24.48 -5.95
N GLY A 23 -5.21 23.45 -6.59
CA GLY A 23 -4.98 22.05 -6.24
C GLY A 23 -3.56 21.63 -6.60
N VAL A 24 -2.93 20.87 -5.72
CA VAL A 24 -1.54 20.39 -5.83
C VAL A 24 -1.37 19.58 -7.13
N ALA A 25 -0.56 20.10 -8.05
CA ALA A 25 -0.25 19.43 -9.32
C ALA A 25 0.97 18.52 -9.15
N TRP A 26 0.79 17.22 -9.35
CA TRP A 26 1.86 16.21 -9.32
C TRP A 26 2.29 15.82 -10.74
N ARG A 27 3.61 15.66 -10.98
CA ARG A 27 4.21 15.32 -12.29
C ARG A 27 5.20 14.16 -12.14
N GLY A 28 4.82 12.96 -12.57
CA GLY A 28 5.72 11.80 -12.62
C GLY A 28 5.73 11.14 -14.01
N ARG A 29 6.90 10.98 -14.64
CA ARG A 29 7.10 10.42 -16.00
C ARG A 29 7.69 9.01 -15.91
N VAL A 30 7.41 8.08 -16.86
CA VAL A 30 8.37 7.06 -17.40
C VAL A 30 7.78 6.13 -18.51
N LEU A 31 8.72 5.67 -19.36
CA LEU A 31 8.71 4.83 -20.57
C LEU A 31 8.38 3.34 -20.36
N GLY A 32 7.95 2.67 -21.44
CA GLY A 32 8.25 1.25 -21.68
C GLY A 32 7.15 0.43 -22.35
N ARG A 33 7.24 0.28 -23.67
CA ARG A 33 6.40 -0.59 -24.53
C ARG A 33 6.89 -2.05 -24.36
N CYS A 34 5.99 -3.02 -24.16
CA CYS A 34 6.35 -4.43 -24.30
C CYS A 34 6.27 -4.80 -25.79
N GLY A 35 7.42 -5.06 -26.40
CA GLY A 35 7.50 -5.49 -27.80
C GLY A 35 7.01 -6.93 -27.93
N THR A 36 6.03 -7.15 -28.80
CA THR A 36 5.78 -8.46 -29.40
C THR A 36 6.95 -8.77 -30.34
N ALA A 37 7.74 -9.81 -30.06
CA ALA A 37 8.72 -10.30 -31.02
C ALA A 37 7.99 -10.90 -32.25
N PRO A 38 8.46 -10.65 -33.48
CA PRO A 38 7.93 -11.33 -34.67
C PRO A 38 8.31 -12.81 -34.65
N ARG A 39 7.44 -13.66 -35.19
CA ARG A 39 7.75 -15.06 -35.48
C ARG A 39 8.86 -15.13 -36.54
N GLY A 40 9.94 -15.87 -36.28
CA GLY A 40 10.90 -16.25 -37.32
C GLY A 40 12.26 -16.74 -36.82
N ALA A 41 12.54 -18.02 -37.10
CA ALA A 41 13.84 -18.68 -37.31
C ALA A 41 14.92 -18.71 -36.19
N GLY A 42 15.11 -19.93 -35.64
CA GLY A 42 16.39 -20.62 -35.52
C GLY A 42 17.56 -19.96 -34.77
N ALA A 43 17.72 -20.30 -33.49
CA ALA A 43 19.04 -20.44 -32.85
C ALA A 43 18.92 -21.24 -31.55
N VAL A 44 19.70 -22.31 -31.42
CA VAL A 44 19.89 -23.05 -30.17
C VAL A 44 20.71 -22.16 -29.24
N ALA A 45 20.08 -21.56 -28.24
CA ALA A 45 20.74 -20.82 -27.18
C ALA A 45 20.45 -21.49 -25.84
N HIS A 46 21.52 -21.78 -25.10
CA HIS A 46 21.53 -22.27 -23.72
C HIS A 46 20.39 -21.64 -22.91
N ARG A 47 19.49 -22.48 -22.39
CA ARG A 47 18.49 -22.04 -21.41
C ARG A 47 19.24 -21.56 -20.17
N PRO A 48 19.17 -20.27 -19.79
CA PRO A 48 19.66 -19.84 -18.50
C PRO A 48 18.82 -20.54 -17.41
N PRO A 49 19.34 -20.67 -16.17
CA PRO A 49 18.51 -21.12 -15.05
C PRO A 49 17.24 -20.27 -15.02
N LEU A 50 16.09 -20.88 -14.71
CA LEU A 50 14.79 -20.24 -14.49
C LEU A 50 14.89 -19.21 -13.34
N ARG A 51 15.60 -18.12 -13.57
CA ARG A 51 15.43 -16.84 -12.91
C ARG A 51 14.18 -16.27 -13.55
N LEU A 52 13.09 -16.33 -12.82
CA LEU A 52 11.97 -15.47 -13.09
C LEU A 52 12.51 -14.03 -12.96
N ARG A 53 12.88 -13.41 -14.10
CA ARG A 53 12.33 -12.09 -14.38
C ARG A 53 10.84 -12.31 -14.58
N CYS A 54 10.14 -12.64 -13.49
CA CYS A 54 8.85 -12.04 -13.33
C CYS A 54 9.20 -10.56 -13.36
N GLN A 55 8.88 -9.92 -14.47
CA GLN A 55 8.76 -8.49 -14.49
C GLN A 55 7.54 -8.19 -13.61
N TRP A 56 7.75 -8.35 -12.31
CA TRP A 56 7.03 -7.65 -11.28
C TRP A 56 7.52 -6.21 -11.37
N CYS A 57 7.28 -5.55 -12.52
CA CYS A 57 7.02 -4.13 -12.45
C CYS A 57 5.85 -4.08 -11.49
N PHE A 58 6.04 -3.74 -10.21
CA PHE A 58 4.95 -3.46 -9.29
C PHE A 58 3.92 -2.72 -10.11
N PRO A 59 2.75 -3.29 -10.35
CA PRO A 59 1.72 -2.45 -10.88
C PRO A 59 0.54 -2.44 -9.91
N ALA A 60 0.77 -3.01 -8.72
CA ALA A 60 0.29 -2.44 -7.48
C ALA A 60 1.22 -1.31 -7.16
N GLU A 61 1.03 -0.15 -7.77
CA GLU A 61 1.47 1.08 -7.13
C GLU A 61 0.64 1.17 -5.84
N PRO A 62 1.21 0.89 -4.64
CA PRO A 62 0.51 1.19 -3.42
C PRO A 62 0.56 2.71 -3.33
N TRP A 63 -0.57 3.35 -3.54
CA TRP A 63 -0.67 4.77 -3.27
C TRP A 63 -0.41 4.99 -1.77
N PRO A 64 0.04 6.17 -1.36
CA PRO A 64 0.20 6.44 0.06
C PRO A 64 -1.15 6.58 0.78
N GLU A 65 -1.11 6.62 2.11
CA GLU A 65 -2.27 6.97 2.94
C GLU A 65 -2.77 8.38 2.59
N CYS A 66 -4.09 8.54 2.45
CA CYS A 66 -4.77 9.78 2.04
C CYS A 66 -4.14 10.43 0.79
N PHE A 67 -3.91 9.64 -0.27
CA PHE A 67 -3.23 10.16 -1.47
C PHE A 67 -4.03 11.24 -2.22
N ASN A 68 -5.35 11.28 -2.05
CA ASN A 68 -6.24 12.19 -2.77
C ASN A 68 -6.48 13.53 -2.05
N SER A 69 -5.98 13.70 -0.82
CA SER A 69 -6.32 14.84 0.03
C SER A 69 -5.27 15.14 1.11
N PRO A 70 -5.19 16.37 1.63
CA PRO A 70 -4.33 16.67 2.78
C PRO A 70 -4.74 15.86 4.02
N TYR A 71 -3.77 15.28 4.73
CA TYR A 71 -4.05 14.49 5.92
C TYR A 71 -4.39 15.39 7.14
N GLY A 72 -5.63 15.28 7.63
CA GLY A 72 -6.07 16.00 8.82
C GLY A 72 -7.58 15.94 9.05
N THR A 73 -7.99 15.92 10.32
CA THR A 73 -9.40 15.77 10.73
C THR A 73 -10.36 16.81 10.19
N LYS A 74 -9.86 18.02 9.89
CA LYS A 74 -10.64 19.10 9.26
C LYS A 74 -10.84 18.91 7.75
N TYR A 75 -10.00 18.12 7.08
CA TYR A 75 -10.04 17.90 5.64
C TYR A 75 -10.89 16.68 5.27
N PHE A 76 -10.92 15.64 6.11
CA PHE A 76 -11.62 14.40 5.77
C PHE A 76 -13.08 14.60 5.34
N PRO A 77 -13.92 15.41 6.02
CA PRO A 77 -15.31 15.58 5.59
C PRO A 77 -15.46 16.31 4.25
N GLU A 78 -14.53 17.20 3.90
CA GLU A 78 -14.56 17.98 2.67
C GLU A 78 -14.12 17.15 1.45
N TYR A 79 -13.15 16.25 1.66
CA TYR A 79 -12.56 15.45 0.60
C TYR A 79 -13.07 14.00 0.57
N ALA A 80 -14.00 13.63 1.45
CA ALA A 80 -14.54 12.29 1.51
C ALA A 80 -15.36 11.96 0.25
N GLU A 81 -15.16 10.76 -0.27
CA GLU A 81 -15.90 10.24 -1.41
C GLU A 81 -16.65 8.97 -1.02
N LYS A 82 -17.78 8.70 -1.67
CA LYS A 82 -18.37 7.35 -1.66
C LYS A 82 -17.49 6.41 -2.47
N ILE A 83 -17.58 5.11 -2.21
CA ILE A 83 -16.92 4.08 -3.02
C ILE A 83 -18.01 3.20 -3.66
N PRO A 84 -18.18 3.21 -5.00
CA PRO A 84 -17.36 3.92 -5.99
C PRO A 84 -17.56 5.45 -6.02
N GLY A 85 -16.52 6.17 -6.41
CA GLY A 85 -16.41 7.64 -6.51
C GLY A 85 -15.24 8.06 -7.41
N ASP A 86 -15.00 9.35 -7.60
CA ASP A 86 -14.04 9.89 -8.58
C ASP A 86 -12.64 9.26 -8.47
N SER A 87 -12.08 9.20 -7.27
CA SER A 87 -10.75 8.64 -7.01
C SER A 87 -10.71 7.14 -7.33
N THR A 88 -11.72 6.39 -6.88
CA THR A 88 -11.77 4.93 -7.07
C THR A 88 -12.08 4.52 -8.50
N GLN A 89 -12.85 5.32 -9.25
CA GLN A 89 -13.10 5.09 -10.67
C GLN A 89 -11.82 5.24 -11.49
N LYS A 90 -11.05 6.32 -11.25
CA LYS A 90 -9.76 6.51 -11.94
C LYS A 90 -8.75 5.40 -11.61
N LEU A 91 -8.70 4.95 -10.35
CA LEU A 91 -7.86 3.80 -9.97
C LEU A 91 -8.27 2.51 -10.70
N SER A 92 -9.58 2.23 -10.77
CA SER A 92 -10.14 1.10 -11.53
C SER A 92 -9.78 1.17 -13.02
N GLU A 93 -9.94 2.33 -13.65
CA GLU A 93 -9.63 2.53 -15.07
C GLU A 93 -8.15 2.28 -15.37
N VAL A 94 -7.25 2.79 -14.51
CA VAL A 94 -5.82 2.57 -14.72
C VAL A 94 -5.42 1.12 -14.45
N ALA A 95 -5.98 0.48 -13.43
CA ALA A 95 -5.79 -0.94 -13.16
C ALA A 95 -6.14 -1.78 -14.40
N LYS A 96 -7.29 -1.49 -15.03
CA LYS A 96 -7.74 -2.13 -16.27
C LYS A 96 -6.85 -1.82 -17.47
N LYS A 97 -6.54 -0.55 -17.73
CA LYS A 97 -5.75 -0.12 -18.90
C LYS A 97 -4.34 -0.71 -18.88
N CYS A 98 -3.76 -0.86 -17.69
CA CYS A 98 -2.43 -1.42 -17.54
C CYS A 98 -2.43 -2.94 -17.31
N SER A 99 -3.58 -3.55 -16.99
CA SER A 99 -3.75 -4.98 -16.67
C SER A 99 -3.04 -5.41 -15.41
N ILE A 100 -3.26 -4.65 -14.33
CA ILE A 100 -2.45 -4.68 -13.11
C ILE A 100 -3.30 -4.64 -11.84
N TYR A 101 -2.83 -5.24 -10.76
CA TYR A 101 -3.46 -5.11 -9.44
C TYR A 101 -3.10 -3.76 -8.86
N VAL A 102 -4.01 -2.84 -8.54
CA VAL A 102 -3.67 -1.54 -7.92
C VAL A 102 -4.09 -1.52 -6.46
N ILE A 103 -3.15 -1.26 -5.54
CA ILE A 103 -3.48 -1.00 -4.13
C ILE A 103 -3.66 0.51 -3.98
N GLY A 104 -4.89 0.98 -3.91
CA GLY A 104 -5.27 2.39 -3.95
C GLY A 104 -4.94 3.20 -2.69
N GLY A 105 -3.84 2.90 -2.00
CA GLY A 105 -3.39 3.66 -0.84
C GLY A 105 -4.45 3.81 0.21
N SER A 106 -4.82 5.04 0.57
CA SER A 106 -6.14 5.26 1.14
C SER A 106 -6.74 6.61 0.77
N ILE A 107 -8.06 6.71 0.91
CA ILE A 107 -8.85 7.95 0.80
C ILE A 107 -9.81 8.07 1.98
N PRO A 108 -10.23 9.29 2.38
CA PRO A 108 -11.40 9.45 3.21
C PRO A 108 -12.64 8.94 2.45
N GLU A 109 -13.31 7.95 3.00
CA GLU A 109 -14.54 7.36 2.47
C GLU A 109 -15.74 7.84 3.26
N GLU A 110 -16.80 8.30 2.60
CA GLU A 110 -18.12 8.49 3.19
C GLU A 110 -19.00 7.26 2.95
N ASP A 111 -19.56 6.69 4.02
CA ASP A 111 -20.55 5.63 3.95
C ASP A 111 -21.56 5.72 5.10
N ALA A 112 -22.84 5.81 4.75
CA ALA A 112 -23.97 5.91 5.68
C ALA A 112 -23.79 6.97 6.78
N GLY A 113 -23.29 8.16 6.41
CA GLY A 113 -23.07 9.28 7.34
C GLY A 113 -21.85 9.10 8.26
N LYS A 114 -21.02 8.09 8.04
CA LYS A 114 -19.73 7.89 8.71
C LYS A 114 -18.59 8.10 7.74
N LEU A 115 -17.45 8.54 8.27
CA LEU A 115 -16.22 8.68 7.50
C LEU A 115 -15.23 7.58 7.89
N TYR A 116 -14.47 7.07 6.94
CA TYR A 116 -13.46 6.03 7.15
C TYR A 116 -12.16 6.39 6.42
N ASN A 117 -11.03 5.87 6.89
CA ASN A 117 -9.76 5.89 6.15
C ASN A 117 -9.66 4.56 5.39
N THR A 118 -9.80 4.60 4.05
CA THR A 118 -10.11 3.39 3.28
C THR A 118 -9.15 3.14 2.14
N CYS A 119 -8.54 1.96 2.13
CA CYS A 119 -7.76 1.42 1.02
C CYS A 119 -8.65 0.55 0.11
N ALA A 120 -8.74 0.89 -1.17
CA ALA A 120 -9.44 0.09 -2.18
C ALA A 120 -8.43 -0.60 -3.10
N VAL A 121 -8.60 -1.90 -3.33
CA VAL A 121 -7.72 -2.67 -4.23
C VAL A 121 -8.47 -3.07 -5.49
N PHE A 122 -7.88 -2.80 -6.65
CA PHE A 122 -8.44 -3.12 -7.96
C PHE A 122 -7.64 -4.22 -8.64
N GLY A 123 -8.34 -5.12 -9.32
CA GLY A 123 -7.75 -6.19 -10.13
C GLY A 123 -7.33 -5.70 -11.53
N PRO A 124 -6.65 -6.57 -12.30
CA PRO A 124 -6.16 -6.24 -13.64
C PRO A 124 -7.26 -5.96 -14.67
N ASP A 125 -8.50 -6.29 -14.36
CA ASP A 125 -9.69 -5.99 -15.15
C ASP A 125 -10.42 -4.71 -14.70
N GLY A 126 -9.93 -4.04 -13.66
CA GLY A 126 -10.55 -2.89 -13.01
C GLY A 126 -11.54 -3.25 -11.88
N THR A 127 -11.77 -4.53 -11.61
CA THR A 127 -12.74 -4.95 -10.58
C THR A 127 -12.22 -4.60 -9.18
N LEU A 128 -13.08 -4.02 -8.33
CA LEU A 128 -12.76 -3.82 -6.90
C LEU A 128 -12.68 -5.19 -6.22
N LEU A 129 -11.48 -5.60 -5.80
CA LEU A 129 -11.23 -6.91 -5.17
C LEU A 129 -11.51 -6.89 -3.67
N VAL A 130 -11.08 -5.83 -2.99
CA VAL A 130 -11.26 -5.68 -1.54
C VAL A 130 -11.19 -4.21 -1.14
N LYS A 131 -11.88 -3.89 -0.04
CA LYS A 131 -11.85 -2.59 0.63
C LYS A 131 -11.39 -2.81 2.07
N HIS A 132 -10.32 -2.14 2.47
CA HIS A 132 -9.79 -2.16 3.83
C HIS A 132 -10.01 -0.80 4.49
N ARG A 133 -10.89 -0.75 5.48
CA ARG A 133 -11.05 0.40 6.37
C ARG A 133 -10.06 0.27 7.52
N LYS A 134 -9.27 1.32 7.78
CA LYS A 134 -8.27 1.36 8.85
C LYS A 134 -8.90 0.91 10.17
N LEU A 135 -8.32 -0.13 10.76
CA LEU A 135 -8.89 -0.76 11.96
C LEU A 135 -8.52 0.04 13.22
N HIS A 136 -7.26 0.48 13.27
CA HIS A 136 -6.72 1.21 14.41
C HIS A 136 -6.52 2.67 14.04
N LEU A 137 -7.42 3.53 14.53
CA LEU A 137 -7.36 4.97 14.30
C LEU A 137 -6.16 5.59 15.04
N PHE A 138 -5.56 6.60 14.42
CA PHE A 138 -4.37 7.27 14.94
C PHE A 138 -4.72 8.27 16.04
N ASP A 139 -4.93 7.75 17.25
CA ASP A 139 -5.14 8.56 18.45
C ASP A 139 -3.87 8.52 19.30
N ILE A 140 -3.04 9.56 19.19
CA ILE A 140 -1.81 9.69 19.97
C ILE A 140 -1.69 11.06 20.61
N ASP A 141 -1.04 11.08 21.76
CA ASP A 141 -0.60 12.30 22.43
C ASP A 141 0.85 12.11 22.91
N VAL A 142 1.79 12.74 22.20
CA VAL A 142 3.20 12.79 22.56
C VAL A 142 3.49 14.22 23.04
N PRO A 143 3.57 14.45 24.36
CA PRO A 143 3.69 15.79 24.93
C PRO A 143 4.80 16.61 24.28
N GLY A 144 4.45 17.81 23.82
CA GLY A 144 5.38 18.75 23.19
C GLY A 144 5.87 18.37 21.79
N LYS A 145 5.35 17.29 21.17
CA LYS A 145 5.76 16.86 19.82
C LYS A 145 4.59 16.72 18.87
N ILE A 146 3.62 15.85 19.17
CA ILE A 146 2.48 15.60 18.29
C ILE A 146 1.28 15.07 19.07
N THR A 147 0.14 15.71 18.85
CA THR A 147 -1.18 15.24 19.29
C THR A 147 -2.03 15.10 18.04
N PHE A 148 -2.60 13.92 17.82
CA PHE A 148 -3.51 13.66 16.71
C PHE A 148 -4.61 12.72 17.19
N GLN A 149 -5.85 13.00 16.82
CA GLN A 149 -7.00 12.20 17.22
C GLN A 149 -7.92 11.99 16.02
N GLU A 150 -7.61 10.95 15.25
CA GLU A 150 -8.34 10.59 14.02
C GLU A 150 -9.79 10.19 14.33
N SER A 151 -10.05 9.60 15.51
CA SER A 151 -11.37 9.16 15.96
C SER A 151 -12.40 10.27 16.20
N LYS A 152 -11.97 11.54 16.25
CA LYS A 152 -12.90 12.68 16.31
C LYS A 152 -13.74 12.82 15.03
N THR A 153 -13.21 12.34 13.91
CA THR A 153 -13.84 12.50 12.60
C THR A 153 -14.08 11.15 11.91
N LEU A 154 -13.15 10.20 12.02
CA LEU A 154 -13.24 8.91 11.34
C LEU A 154 -13.78 7.82 12.26
N SER A 155 -14.43 6.83 11.65
CA SER A 155 -14.87 5.58 12.25
C SER A 155 -13.87 4.46 11.91
N PRO A 156 -13.62 3.52 12.83
CA PRO A 156 -12.75 2.38 12.55
C PRO A 156 -13.45 1.38 11.61
N GLY A 157 -12.65 0.67 10.81
CA GLY A 157 -13.07 -0.54 10.12
C GLY A 157 -13.29 -1.70 11.08
N ASP A 158 -13.92 -2.78 10.58
CA ASP A 158 -14.31 -3.90 11.42
C ASP A 158 -14.08 -5.29 10.80
N SER A 159 -13.26 -5.37 9.76
CA SER A 159 -12.98 -6.58 8.97
C SER A 159 -11.50 -6.69 8.59
N PHE A 160 -10.97 -7.90 8.58
CA PHE A 160 -9.68 -8.20 7.96
C PHE A 160 -9.77 -8.10 6.44
N SER A 161 -8.68 -7.73 5.77
CA SER A 161 -8.70 -7.51 4.33
C SER A 161 -7.51 -8.17 3.64
N THR A 162 -7.82 -9.15 2.80
CA THR A 162 -6.85 -9.85 1.96
C THR A 162 -7.37 -9.97 0.54
N PHE A 163 -6.47 -10.07 -0.42
CA PHE A 163 -6.82 -10.44 -1.80
C PHE A 163 -5.78 -11.40 -2.35
N ASP A 164 -6.20 -12.23 -3.31
CA ASP A 164 -5.34 -13.20 -3.96
C ASP A 164 -4.84 -12.64 -5.31
N THR A 165 -3.58 -12.95 -5.61
CA THR A 165 -2.97 -12.75 -6.92
C THR A 165 -2.60 -14.13 -7.50
N PRO A 166 -2.18 -14.25 -8.77
CA PRO A 166 -1.70 -15.52 -9.33
C PRO A 166 -0.46 -16.11 -8.63
N TYR A 167 0.09 -15.40 -7.66
CA TYR A 167 1.40 -15.67 -7.08
C TYR A 167 1.33 -15.89 -5.57
N CYS A 168 0.63 -15.01 -4.86
CA CYS A 168 0.44 -15.13 -3.42
C CYS A 168 -0.78 -14.34 -2.92
N ARG A 169 -1.17 -14.63 -1.69
CA ARG A 169 -2.14 -13.85 -0.93
C ARG A 169 -1.48 -12.63 -0.31
N VAL A 170 -2.13 -11.47 -0.43
CA VAL A 170 -1.69 -10.18 0.10
C VAL A 170 -2.62 -9.72 1.21
N GLY A 171 -2.06 -9.29 2.34
CA GLY A 171 -2.79 -8.68 3.46
C GLY A 171 -2.61 -7.16 3.51
N LEU A 172 -3.62 -6.45 3.99
CA LEU A 172 -3.67 -4.97 4.01
C LEU A 172 -3.74 -4.43 5.44
N GLY A 173 -3.01 -3.37 5.71
CA GLY A 173 -3.21 -2.50 6.86
C GLY A 173 -2.97 -1.05 6.46
N ILE A 174 -3.45 -0.07 7.23
CA ILE A 174 -3.16 1.34 6.98
C ILE A 174 -2.41 1.92 8.18
N CYS A 175 -1.22 2.45 7.93
CA CYS A 175 -0.44 3.27 8.86
C CYS A 175 -0.33 2.72 10.27
N TYR A 176 -1.17 3.21 11.18
CA TYR A 176 -1.17 2.87 12.59
C TYR A 176 -1.45 1.38 12.84
N ASP A 177 -2.13 0.69 11.91
CA ASP A 177 -2.33 -0.76 11.93
C ASP A 177 -1.02 -1.55 12.06
N ILE A 178 0.10 -1.03 11.52
CA ILE A 178 1.41 -1.70 11.62
C ILE A 178 1.89 -1.82 13.07
N ARG A 179 1.32 -1.06 14.02
CA ARG A 179 1.69 -1.14 15.44
C ARG A 179 1.08 -2.34 16.15
N PHE A 180 0.05 -2.96 15.58
CA PHE A 180 -0.67 -4.09 16.18
C PHE A 180 -0.17 -5.39 15.54
N ALA A 181 0.58 -6.18 16.31
CA ALA A 181 1.26 -7.36 15.79
C ALA A 181 0.26 -8.47 15.42
N GLU A 182 -0.86 -8.53 16.14
CA GLU A 182 -1.95 -9.48 16.00
C GLU A 182 -2.54 -9.44 14.58
N LEU A 183 -2.62 -8.25 13.98
CA LEU A 183 -3.12 -8.10 12.61
C LEU A 183 -2.23 -8.86 11.61
N ALA A 184 -0.91 -8.67 11.70
CA ALA A 184 0.05 -9.37 10.83
C ALA A 184 0.11 -10.87 11.12
N GLN A 185 -0.01 -11.27 12.38
CA GLN A 185 -0.08 -12.68 12.79
C GLN A 185 -1.31 -13.37 12.19
N ILE A 186 -2.48 -12.72 12.23
CA ILE A 186 -3.71 -13.23 11.62
C ILE A 186 -3.57 -13.33 10.10
N TYR A 187 -2.99 -12.33 9.44
CA TYR A 187 -2.73 -12.42 8.00
C TYR A 187 -1.77 -13.56 7.63
N ALA A 188 -0.72 -13.77 8.42
CA ALA A 188 0.20 -14.89 8.22
C ALA A 188 -0.50 -16.25 8.40
N GLN A 189 -1.35 -16.39 9.42
CA GLN A 189 -2.20 -17.58 9.62
C GLN A 189 -3.15 -17.82 8.45
N ARG A 190 -3.66 -16.74 7.82
CA ARG A 190 -4.51 -16.79 6.62
C ARG A 190 -3.74 -17.05 5.32
N GLY A 191 -2.43 -17.30 5.41
CA GLY A 191 -1.58 -17.67 4.28
C GLY A 191 -1.01 -16.49 3.51
N CYS A 192 -1.10 -15.25 4.03
CA CYS A 192 -0.44 -14.11 3.40
C CYS A 192 1.08 -14.32 3.33
N GLN A 193 1.66 -13.92 2.20
CA GLN A 193 3.10 -13.94 1.97
C GLN A 193 3.67 -12.52 1.78
N LEU A 194 2.78 -11.54 1.53
CA LEU A 194 3.08 -10.12 1.47
C LEU A 194 2.05 -9.35 2.30
N LEU A 195 2.52 -8.42 3.12
CA LEU A 195 1.69 -7.42 3.79
C LEU A 195 2.02 -6.04 3.24
N VAL A 196 1.00 -5.26 2.91
CA VAL A 196 1.17 -3.90 2.37
C VAL A 196 0.51 -2.90 3.30
N TYR A 197 1.27 -1.86 3.67
CA TYR A 197 0.84 -0.78 4.53
C TYR A 197 1.03 0.59 3.84
N PRO A 198 0.00 1.12 3.14
CA PRO A 198 -0.08 2.54 2.86
C PRO A 198 -0.05 3.33 4.17
N ALA A 199 0.89 4.26 4.32
CA ALA A 199 1.14 4.85 5.63
C ALA A 199 1.92 6.15 5.57
N ALA A 200 1.53 7.13 6.38
CA ALA A 200 2.31 8.35 6.60
C ALA A 200 2.73 8.47 8.08
N PHE A 201 3.96 8.07 8.45
CA PHE A 201 4.51 8.40 9.77
C PHE A 201 5.02 9.84 9.77
N ASN A 202 5.13 10.47 10.94
CA ASN A 202 5.66 11.83 11.08
C ASN A 202 7.14 11.86 11.47
N LEU A 203 7.76 13.05 11.50
CA LEU A 203 9.17 13.24 11.85
C LEU A 203 9.57 12.82 13.27
N THR A 204 8.62 12.62 14.19
CA THR A 204 8.91 12.08 15.54
C THR A 204 8.91 10.55 15.53
N THR A 205 7.84 9.96 15.00
CA THR A 205 7.63 8.50 15.03
C THR A 205 8.37 7.76 13.93
N GLY A 206 8.68 8.42 12.81
CA GLY A 206 9.38 7.87 11.66
C GLY A 206 10.76 7.34 12.02
N PRO A 207 11.69 8.19 12.51
CA PRO A 207 13.04 7.77 12.88
C PRO A 207 13.07 6.65 13.93
N ALA A 208 12.11 6.68 14.88
CA ALA A 208 12.09 5.74 16.00
C ALA A 208 11.46 4.38 15.65
N HIS A 209 10.39 4.37 14.85
CA HIS A 209 9.51 3.21 14.75
C HIS A 209 9.29 2.70 13.32
N TRP A 210 9.45 3.53 12.28
CA TRP A 210 9.05 3.16 10.92
C TRP A 210 9.74 1.90 10.43
N GLU A 211 11.07 1.87 10.49
CA GLU A 211 11.87 0.71 10.05
C GLU A 211 11.80 -0.46 11.02
N LEU A 212 11.73 -0.18 12.32
CA LEU A 212 11.63 -1.21 13.35
C LEU A 212 10.34 -2.03 13.20
N LEU A 213 9.20 -1.36 13.04
CA LEU A 213 7.90 -2.03 12.98
C LEU A 213 7.77 -2.89 11.73
N GLN A 214 8.12 -2.37 10.55
CA GLN A 214 8.08 -3.15 9.31
C GLN A 214 8.98 -4.39 9.37
N ARG A 215 10.20 -4.27 9.91
CA ARG A 215 11.13 -5.40 10.07
C ARG A 215 10.61 -6.42 11.06
N GLY A 216 10.04 -5.97 12.18
CA GLY A 216 9.36 -6.83 13.14
C GLY A 216 8.20 -7.60 12.50
N ARG A 217 7.31 -6.93 11.76
CA ARG A 217 6.21 -7.60 11.05
C ARG A 217 6.71 -8.63 10.03
N ALA A 218 7.79 -8.32 9.32
CA ALA A 218 8.35 -9.21 8.31
C ALA A 218 8.97 -10.47 8.92
N VAL A 219 9.84 -10.31 9.93
CA VAL A 219 10.60 -11.41 10.53
C VAL A 219 9.75 -12.32 11.40
N ASP A 220 8.86 -11.76 12.25
CA ASP A 220 8.04 -12.54 13.20
C ASP A 220 6.99 -13.40 12.49
N ASN A 221 6.63 -13.03 11.26
CA ASN A 221 5.62 -13.69 10.45
C ASN A 221 6.20 -14.34 9.18
N GLN A 222 7.51 -14.24 8.96
CA GLN A 222 8.18 -14.72 7.74
C GLN A 222 7.39 -14.40 6.47
N VAL A 223 7.09 -13.12 6.28
CA VAL A 223 6.40 -12.53 5.12
C VAL A 223 7.20 -11.35 4.59
N TYR A 224 7.00 -11.01 3.32
CA TYR A 224 7.41 -9.71 2.83
C TYR A 224 6.52 -8.61 3.43
N VAL A 225 7.10 -7.43 3.66
CA VAL A 225 6.35 -6.25 4.09
C VAL A 225 6.71 -5.09 3.18
N ALA A 226 5.70 -4.40 2.64
CA ALA A 226 5.88 -3.18 1.86
C ALA A 226 5.13 -2.03 2.52
N THR A 227 5.77 -0.87 2.65
CA THR A 227 5.15 0.36 3.15
C THR A 227 5.24 1.44 2.08
N ALA A 228 4.12 2.10 1.77
CA ALA A 228 4.06 3.22 0.82
C ALA A 228 3.69 4.52 1.55
N SER A 229 4.62 5.46 1.57
CA SER A 229 4.48 6.77 2.20
C SER A 229 4.39 7.89 1.17
N PRO A 230 3.65 8.97 1.45
CA PRO A 230 3.78 10.20 0.67
C PRO A 230 5.22 10.71 0.74
N ALA A 231 5.62 11.46 -0.28
CA ALA A 231 6.79 12.30 -0.20
C ALA A 231 6.64 13.33 0.92
N ARG A 232 7.76 13.78 1.47
CA ARG A 232 7.77 14.81 2.51
C ARG A 232 7.41 16.16 1.92
N ASP A 233 6.45 16.83 2.54
CA ASP A 233 6.17 18.25 2.33
C ASP A 233 6.28 18.98 3.67
N ASP A 234 7.34 19.76 3.85
CA ASP A 234 7.61 20.52 5.08
C ASP A 234 6.59 21.66 5.31
N ARG A 235 5.74 21.96 4.32
CA ARG A 235 4.67 22.97 4.42
C ARG A 235 3.33 22.36 4.80
N ALA A 236 3.19 21.04 4.75
CA ALA A 236 1.95 20.37 5.12
C ALA A 236 1.72 20.44 6.64
N SER A 237 0.45 20.44 7.05
CA SER A 237 0.09 20.37 8.48
C SER A 237 0.54 19.06 9.14
N TYR A 238 0.69 18.00 8.34
CA TYR A 238 1.25 16.73 8.76
C TYR A 238 2.45 16.41 7.87
N VAL A 239 3.66 16.60 8.40
CA VAL A 239 4.90 16.38 7.65
C VAL A 239 5.25 14.89 7.65
N ALA A 240 5.08 14.26 6.48
CA ALA A 240 5.34 12.84 6.30
C ALA A 240 6.85 12.51 6.40
N TRP A 241 7.14 11.34 6.97
CA TRP A 241 8.48 10.80 7.11
C TRP A 241 9.06 10.44 5.74
N GLY A 242 8.25 9.91 4.83
CA GLY A 242 8.71 9.37 3.55
C GLY A 242 9.21 7.94 3.72
N HIS A 243 10.30 7.59 3.03
CA HIS A 243 10.99 6.32 3.20
C HIS A 243 10.11 5.09 2.96
N SER A 244 9.30 5.09 1.90
CA SER A 244 8.66 3.87 1.38
C SER A 244 9.67 2.74 1.26
N THR A 245 9.36 1.55 1.78
CA THR A 245 10.34 0.48 2.02
C THR A 245 9.73 -0.88 1.71
N VAL A 246 10.55 -1.81 1.23
CA VAL A 246 10.21 -3.23 1.12
C VAL A 246 11.20 -4.04 1.96
N VAL A 247 10.67 -4.95 2.79
CA VAL A 247 11.42 -5.80 3.71
C VAL A 247 11.18 -7.27 3.36
N SER A 248 12.25 -8.06 3.40
CA SER A 248 12.21 -9.51 3.18
C SER A 248 11.70 -10.29 4.40
N PRO A 249 11.30 -11.56 4.24
CA PRO A 249 10.94 -12.45 5.35
C PRO A 249 12.06 -12.69 6.37
N TRP A 250 13.30 -12.28 6.08
CA TRP A 250 14.44 -12.33 7.00
C TRP A 250 14.64 -11.02 7.78
N GLY A 251 13.76 -10.04 7.58
CA GLY A 251 13.88 -8.71 8.18
C GLY A 251 14.94 -7.83 7.51
N GLU A 252 15.41 -8.17 6.31
CA GLU A 252 16.34 -7.36 5.51
C GLU A 252 15.57 -6.31 4.70
N VAL A 253 16.04 -5.06 4.72
CA VAL A 253 15.49 -3.99 3.88
C VAL A 253 16.03 -4.15 2.46
N LEU A 254 15.15 -4.48 1.51
CA LEU A 254 15.51 -4.74 0.11
C LEU A 254 15.63 -3.45 -0.71
N VAL A 255 14.73 -2.51 -0.47
CA VAL A 255 14.75 -1.18 -1.08
C VAL A 255 14.10 -0.18 -0.12
N LYS A 256 14.63 1.04 -0.09
CA LYS A 256 14.10 2.14 0.70
C LYS A 256 14.20 3.45 -0.08
N ALA A 257 13.10 4.19 -0.13
CA ALA A 257 13.03 5.52 -0.71
C ALA A 257 13.71 6.56 0.19
N GLY A 258 13.98 7.73 -0.38
CA GLY A 258 14.29 8.93 0.38
C GLY A 258 13.03 9.64 0.88
N THR A 259 13.13 10.96 0.99
CA THR A 259 12.02 11.86 1.35
C THR A 259 11.27 12.39 0.14
N GLU A 260 11.91 12.39 -1.02
CA GLU A 260 11.38 12.97 -2.26
C GLU A 260 10.38 12.05 -2.96
N GLU A 261 9.59 12.64 -3.86
CA GLU A 261 8.70 11.89 -4.75
C GLU A 261 9.53 10.95 -5.64
N MET A 262 9.27 9.65 -5.52
CA MET A 262 9.91 8.64 -6.35
C MET A 262 9.11 7.35 -6.40
N ILE A 263 9.38 6.54 -7.43
CA ILE A 263 8.95 5.15 -7.51
C ILE A 263 10.12 4.27 -7.07
N VAL A 264 9.87 3.36 -6.13
CA VAL A 264 10.81 2.30 -5.73
C VAL A 264 10.34 0.97 -6.28
N TYR A 265 11.28 0.14 -6.72
CA TYR A 265 11.02 -1.19 -7.27
C TYR A 265 11.72 -2.26 -6.44
N SER A 266 11.07 -3.40 -6.26
CA SER A 266 11.65 -4.58 -5.60
C SER A 266 11.08 -5.85 -6.20
N ASP A 267 11.93 -6.82 -6.50
CA ASP A 267 11.52 -8.15 -6.94
C ASP A 267 11.25 -9.05 -5.71
N ILE A 268 10.03 -9.58 -5.63
CA ILE A 268 9.62 -10.47 -4.53
C ILE A 268 9.85 -11.93 -4.91
N ASP A 269 10.71 -12.62 -4.16
CA ASP A 269 11.05 -14.03 -4.40
C ASP A 269 10.36 -14.97 -3.38
N LEU A 270 9.24 -15.56 -3.80
CA LEU A 270 8.47 -16.48 -2.98
C LEU A 270 9.20 -17.81 -2.73
N LYS A 271 10.19 -18.18 -3.54
CA LYS A 271 11.05 -19.34 -3.25
C LYS A 271 11.94 -19.04 -2.06
N LYS A 272 12.51 -17.83 -1.99
CA LYS A 272 13.31 -17.39 -0.86
C LYS A 272 12.50 -17.37 0.44
N LEU A 273 11.25 -16.91 0.38
CA LEU A 273 10.31 -17.01 1.50
C LEU A 273 10.12 -18.45 1.97
N ALA A 274 9.88 -19.39 1.04
CA ALA A 274 9.71 -20.80 1.37
C ALA A 274 10.98 -21.41 2.01
N GLU A 275 12.16 -21.09 1.48
CA GLU A 275 13.45 -21.50 2.06
C GLU A 275 13.61 -21.00 3.49
N ILE A 276 13.32 -19.72 3.75
CA ILE A 276 13.41 -19.11 5.09
C ILE A 276 12.48 -19.82 6.08
N ARG A 277 11.24 -20.10 5.67
CA ARG A 277 10.27 -20.83 6.50
C ARG A 277 10.69 -22.27 6.79
N GLN A 278 11.49 -22.89 5.93
CA GLN A 278 12.07 -24.22 6.18
C GLN A 278 13.29 -24.16 7.10
N GLN A 279 14.15 -23.17 6.92
CA GLN A 279 15.39 -23.01 7.70
C GLN A 279 15.12 -22.63 9.17
N ILE A 280 14.15 -21.75 9.41
CA ILE A 280 13.70 -21.38 10.76
C ILE A 280 12.17 -21.57 10.83
N PRO A 281 11.67 -22.77 11.14
CA PRO A 281 10.25 -23.11 11.00
C PRO A 281 9.38 -22.66 12.20
N ILE A 282 9.39 -21.35 12.49
CA ILE A 282 8.75 -20.77 13.69
C ILE A 282 7.26 -21.08 13.81
N PHE A 283 6.54 -21.26 12.69
CA PHE A 283 5.11 -21.56 12.70
C PHE A 283 4.80 -22.93 13.32
N SER A 284 5.64 -23.93 13.06
CA SER A 284 5.50 -25.28 13.63
C SER A 284 5.89 -25.36 15.11
N GLN A 285 6.62 -24.35 15.60
CA GLN A 285 7.15 -24.27 16.95
C GLN A 285 6.28 -23.42 17.88
N LYS A 286 5.17 -22.87 17.38
CA LYS A 286 4.19 -22.15 18.21
C LYS A 286 3.62 -23.11 19.27
N ARG A 287 3.55 -22.63 20.52
CA ARG A 287 2.97 -23.37 21.65
C ARG A 287 1.46 -23.14 21.70
N SER A 288 0.73 -23.76 20.78
CA SER A 288 -0.73 -23.66 20.68
C SER A 288 -1.47 -24.24 21.88
N ASP A 289 -0.79 -25.01 22.72
CA ASP A 289 -1.25 -25.47 24.03
C ASP A 289 -1.25 -24.35 25.10
N LEU A 290 -0.48 -23.28 24.89
CA LEU A 290 -0.35 -22.17 25.84
C LEU A 290 -1.02 -20.89 25.35
N TYR A 291 -0.97 -20.62 24.05
CA TYR A 291 -1.52 -19.38 23.49
C TYR A 291 -2.09 -19.59 22.09
N ALA A 292 -3.05 -18.73 21.73
CA ALA A 292 -3.56 -18.59 20.39
C ALA A 292 -3.76 -17.12 20.04
N VAL A 293 -3.57 -16.78 18.77
CA VAL A 293 -4.02 -15.51 18.19
C VAL A 293 -5.29 -15.84 17.43
N GLU A 294 -6.42 -15.28 17.86
CA GLU A 294 -7.75 -15.67 17.38
C GLU A 294 -8.42 -14.50 16.63
N ALA A 295 -8.84 -14.76 15.40
CA ALA A 295 -9.68 -13.84 14.63
C ALA A 295 -11.15 -14.11 14.96
N LYS A 296 -11.83 -13.14 15.58
CA LYS A 296 -13.25 -13.27 15.95
C LYS A 296 -14.23 -13.13 14.79
N LYS A 297 -13.78 -12.50 13.70
CA LYS A 297 -14.55 -12.33 12.46
C LYS A 297 -13.78 -13.00 11.31
N PRO A 298 -14.49 -13.61 10.35
CA PRO A 298 -13.89 -14.25 9.19
C PRO A 298 -13.07 -13.27 8.33
#